data_AF-A0A7J9BMN8-F1
#
_entry.id   AF-A0A7J9BMN8-F1
#
_cell.length_a   1.000
_cell.length_b   1.000
_cell.length_c   1.000
_cell.angle_alpha   90.00
_cell.angle_beta   90.00
_cell.angle_gamma   90.00
#
_symmetry.space_group_name_H-M   'P 1'
#
loop_
_entity.id
_entity.type
_entity.pdbx_description
1 polymer ?
#
loop_
_entity_poly.entity_id
_entity_poly.type
_entity_poly.pdbx_seq_one_letter_code
_entity_poly.pdbx_strand_id
1 'polypeptide(L)' 'MEELKKLVEEGKIKYIGISEASPETIRRAHAVHPLTAVQLEWSLWTRDVEEEIIPLCRELGIGIVPYSPLGRGFF' A
#
# COMPACT_ATOMS: atom_id res chain seq x y z
N MET A 1 6.12 -10.82 -6.48
CA MET A 1 7.06 -9.98 -5.70
C MET A 1 8.52 -10.23 -6.07
N GLU A 2 8.94 -11.47 -6.29
CA GLU A 2 10.32 -11.80 -6.71
C GLU A 2 10.77 -11.05 -7.96
N GLU A 3 9.91 -10.95 -8.97
CA GLU A 3 10.26 -10.23 -10.21
C GLU A 3 10.42 -8.71 -9.98
N LEU A 4 9.54 -8.10 -9.17
CA LEU A 4 9.66 -6.69 -8.81
C LEU A 4 10.94 -6.42 -8.00
N LYS A 5 11.33 -7.34 -7.12
CA LYS A 5 12.61 -7.28 -6.41
C LYS A 5 13.79 -7.26 -7.38
N LYS A 6 13.81 -8.13 -8.40
CA LYS A 6 14.87 -8.10 -9.42
C LYS A 6 14.92 -6.77 -10.16
N LEU A 7 13.78 -6.19 -10.50
CA LEU A 7 13.75 -4.88 -11.16
C LEU A 7 14.33 -3.76 -10.29
N VAL A 8 14.21 -3.86 -8.94
CA VAL A 8 14.90 -2.96 -8.01
C VAL A 8 16.41 -3.21 -8.03
N GLU A 9 16.84 -4.48 -7.95
CA GLU A 9 18.27 -4.87 -7.98
C GLU A 9 18.96 -4.49 -9.29
N GLU A 10 18.26 -4.58 -10.42
CA GLU A 10 18.70 -4.13 -11.74
C GLU A 10 18.67 -2.60 -11.91
N GLY A 11 18.14 -1.87 -10.93
CA GLY A 11 18.02 -0.40 -10.98
C GLY A 11 16.97 0.13 -11.96
N LYS A 12 16.10 -0.73 -12.50
CA LYS A 12 15.02 -0.35 -13.44
C LYS A 12 13.89 0.38 -12.73
N ILE A 13 13.62 0.01 -11.49
CA ILE A 13 12.68 0.72 -10.61
C ILE A 13 13.37 1.02 -9.28
N LYS A 14 12.95 2.08 -8.59
CA LYS A 14 13.53 2.47 -7.30
C LYS A 14 12.81 1.84 -6.12
N TYR A 15 11.50 1.67 -6.22
CA TYR A 15 10.60 1.35 -5.11
C TYR A 15 9.45 0.47 -5.59
N ILE A 16 8.84 -0.27 -4.67
CA ILE A 16 7.66 -1.10 -4.93
C ILE A 16 6.48 -0.56 -4.12
N GLY A 17 5.35 -0.36 -4.80
CA GLY A 17 4.06 -0.12 -4.17
C GLY A 17 3.05 -1.19 -4.54
N ILE A 18 1.98 -1.29 -3.76
CA ILE A 18 0.85 -2.19 -4.02
C ILE A 18 -0.47 -1.42 -3.86
N SER A 19 -1.53 -1.88 -4.52
CA SER A 19 -2.85 -1.24 -4.46
C SER A 19 -3.92 -2.27 -4.10
N GLU A 20 -4.92 -1.86 -3.32
CA GLU A 20 -6.11 -2.66 -2.98
C GLU A 20 -5.80 -4.07 -2.44
N ALA A 21 -4.74 -4.18 -1.65
CA ALA A 21 -4.26 -5.44 -1.11
C ALA A 21 -4.82 -5.72 0.28
N SER A 22 -5.18 -6.98 0.53
CA SER A 22 -5.54 -7.43 1.88
C SER A 22 -4.35 -7.35 2.85
N PRO A 23 -4.58 -7.31 4.17
CA PRO A 23 -3.50 -7.30 5.17
C PRO A 23 -2.54 -8.48 5.02
N GLU A 24 -3.07 -9.68 4.74
CA GLU A 24 -2.26 -10.88 4.50
C GLU A 24 -1.34 -10.71 3.28
N THR A 25 -1.88 -10.14 2.19
CA THR A 25 -1.13 -9.88 0.96
C THR A 25 -0.01 -8.87 1.22
N ILE A 26 -0.28 -7.81 1.99
CA ILE A 26 0.72 -6.80 2.38
C ILE A 26 1.85 -7.46 3.18
N ARG A 27 1.53 -8.26 4.22
CA ARG A 27 2.56 -8.94 5.03
C ARG A 27 3.43 -9.87 4.20
N ARG A 28 2.82 -10.70 3.35
CA ARG A 28 3.54 -11.64 2.47
C ARG A 28 4.41 -10.92 1.45
N ALA A 29 3.92 -9.82 0.87
CA ALA A 29 4.67 -9.05 -0.10
C ALA A 29 5.85 -8.33 0.55
N HIS A 30 5.63 -7.69 1.69
CA HIS A 30 6.66 -6.97 2.45
C HIS A 30 7.77 -7.90 2.96
N ALA A 31 7.45 -9.16 3.28
CA ALA A 31 8.43 -10.17 3.66
C ALA A 31 9.40 -10.56 2.52
N VAL A 32 9.01 -10.40 1.25
CA VAL A 32 9.88 -10.69 0.08
C VAL A 32 10.78 -9.49 -0.25
N HIS A 33 10.21 -8.29 -0.25
CA HIS A 33 10.94 -7.03 -0.44
C HIS A 33 10.14 -5.89 0.21
N PRO A 34 10.79 -4.92 0.89
CA PRO A 34 10.08 -3.82 1.55
C PRO A 34 9.16 -3.05 0.60
N LEU A 35 7.88 -2.98 0.96
CA LEU A 35 6.92 -2.12 0.28
C LEU A 35 7.12 -0.68 0.71
N THR A 36 7.19 0.24 -0.24
CA THR A 36 7.30 1.68 0.01
C THR A 36 5.93 2.33 0.20
N ALA A 37 4.91 1.85 -0.52
CA ALA A 37 3.58 2.44 -0.45
C ALA A 37 2.45 1.41 -0.64
N VAL A 38 1.33 1.66 0.03
CA VAL A 38 0.02 1.04 -0.27
C VAL A 38 -0.92 2.14 -0.75
N GLN A 39 -1.51 1.96 -1.92
CA GLN A 39 -2.57 2.81 -2.45
C GLN A 39 -3.95 2.17 -2.17
N LEU A 40 -4.88 2.95 -1.65
CA LEU A 40 -6.21 2.50 -1.25
C LEU A 40 -7.19 3.67 -1.16
N GLU A 41 -8.49 3.39 -1.07
CA GLU A 41 -9.50 4.42 -0.84
C GLU A 41 -9.48 4.85 0.63
N TRP A 42 -9.26 6.13 0.88
CA TRP A 42 -9.38 6.68 2.24
C TRP A 42 -9.78 8.14 2.20
N SER A 43 -10.90 8.46 2.83
CA SER A 43 -11.49 9.80 2.90
C SER A 43 -12.35 9.93 4.16
N LEU A 44 -12.97 11.10 4.36
CA LEU A 44 -13.98 11.25 5.43
C LEU A 44 -15.19 10.31 5.24
N TRP A 45 -15.47 9.89 4.01
CA TRP A 45 -16.61 9.02 3.66
C TRP A 45 -16.27 7.54 3.56
N THR A 46 -14.98 7.18 3.51
CA THR A 46 -14.54 5.79 3.35
C THR A 46 -13.37 5.54 4.29
N ARG A 47 -13.64 4.80 5.37
CA ARG A 47 -12.72 4.62 6.51
C ARG A 47 -12.52 3.15 6.91
N ASP A 48 -13.01 2.20 6.11
CA ASP A 48 -12.95 0.76 6.41
C ASP A 48 -11.51 0.25 6.61
N VAL A 49 -10.55 0.90 5.94
CA VAL A 49 -9.12 0.57 6.02
C VAL A 49 -8.47 0.88 7.37
N GLU A 50 -9.11 1.66 8.24
CA GLU A 50 -8.54 2.11 9.52
C GLU A 50 -8.44 1.01 10.57
N GLU A 51 -9.25 -0.03 10.46
CA GLU A 51 -9.25 -1.14 11.42
C GLU A 51 -7.98 -2.00 11.28
N GLU A 52 -7.58 -2.31 10.05
CA GLU A 52 -6.51 -3.27 9.80
C GLU A 52 -5.35 -2.73 8.95
N ILE A 53 -5.63 -2.05 7.84
CA ILE A 53 -4.60 -1.66 6.87
C ILE A 53 -3.75 -0.49 7.38
N ILE A 54 -4.38 0.55 7.93
CA ILE A 54 -3.65 1.73 8.43
C ILE A 54 -2.71 1.37 9.60
N PRO A 55 -3.13 0.61 10.63
CA PRO A 55 -2.22 0.14 11.67
C PRO A 55 -1.10 -0.74 11.12
N LEU A 56 -1.41 -1.65 10.19
CA LEU A 56 -0.41 -2.52 9.56
C LEU A 56 0.65 -1.73 8.79
N CYS A 57 0.23 -0.74 7.99
CA CYS A 57 1.17 0.11 7.25
C CYS A 57 2.08 0.87 8.22
N ARG A 58 1.56 1.35 9.36
CA ARG A 58 2.37 2.00 10.40
C ARG A 58 3.34 1.02 11.07
N GLU A 59 2.89 -0.18 11.40
CA GLU A 59 3.73 -1.26 11.99
C GLU A 59 4.94 -1.59 11.10
N LEU A 60 4.71 -1.70 9.79
CA LEU A 60 5.72 -2.08 8.80
C LEU A 60 6.49 -0.90 8.20
N GLY A 61 6.18 0.34 8.58
CA GLY A 61 6.81 1.54 8.03
C GLY A 61 6.50 1.80 6.54
N ILE A 62 5.31 1.40 6.08
CA ILE A 62 4.85 1.55 4.70
C ILE A 62 4.07 2.87 4.54
N GLY A 63 4.35 3.64 3.48
CA GLY A 63 3.59 4.85 3.16
C GLY A 63 2.16 4.56 2.71
N ILE A 64 1.23 5.46 3.03
CA ILE A 64 -0.19 5.35 2.62
C ILE A 64 -0.46 6.40 1.55
N VAL A 65 -1.04 5.99 0.41
CA VAL A 65 -1.37 6.87 -0.72
C VAL A 65 -2.88 6.82 -0.97
N PRO A 66 -3.68 7.71 -0.37
CA PRO A 66 -5.13 7.71 -0.55
C PRO A 66 -5.52 8.12 -1.97
N TYR A 67 -6.38 7.35 -2.62
CA TYR A 67 -7.13 7.83 -3.78
C TYR A 67 -8.55 8.24 -3.37
N SER A 68 -9.21 9.03 -4.23
CA SER A 68 -10.51 9.65 -3.97
C SER A 68 -10.65 10.32 -2.59
N PRO A 69 -9.63 11.05 -2.09
CA PRO A 69 -9.72 11.64 -0.75
C PRO A 69 -10.85 12.68 -0.62
N LEU A 70 -11.31 13.23 -1.75
CA LEU A 70 -12.43 14.17 -1.84
C LEU A 70 -13.60 13.64 -2.68
N GLY A 71 -13.33 12.88 -3.75
CA GLY A 71 -14.27 12.66 -4.86
C GLY A 71 -15.59 11.99 -4.48
N ARG A 72 -15.59 11.09 -3.49
CA ARG A 72 -16.81 10.38 -3.06
C ARG A 72 -17.74 11.20 -2.16
N GLY A 73 -17.28 12.35 -1.70
CA GLY A 73 -18.10 13.25 -0.89
C GLY A 73 -18.99 14.21 -1.66
N PHE A 74 -18.82 14.26 -2.98
CA PHE A 74 -19.48 15.22 -3.87
C PHE A 74 -20.39 14.56 -4.92
N PHE A 75 -20.52 13.22 -4.93
CA PHE A 75 -21.33 12.43 -5.84
C PHE A 75 -21.90 11.22 -5.11
#